data_AF-A0A7V3UXZ2-F1
#
_entry.id   AF-A0A7V3UXZ2-F1
#
_cell.length_a   1.000
_cell.length_b   1.000
_cell.length_c   1.000
_cell.angle_alpha   90.00
_cell.angle_beta   90.00
_cell.angle_gamma   90.00
#
_symmetry.space_group_name_H-M   'P 1'
#
loop_
_entity.id
_entity.type
_entity.pdbx_description
1 polymer ?
#
loop_
_entity_poly.entity_id
_entity_poly.type
_entity_poly.pdbx_seq_one_letter_code
_entity_poly.pdbx_strand_id
1 'polypeptide(L)'
;MYWILRCLFPKPRLEELFEPEFLWTGWRKLALLERLAATTEGIQDPFWRVAVLELSWYMRNQLLRDTDWASMAHSVEVRAPFLDLPLLRVLTAADPPRRKRDLAFAVDRRFPREILNRPKSGFGVPLDRWRKPQSNRSCALFGLQPWALEVYRHFAGISQGIAAG
;
A
#
# COMPACT_ATOMS: atom_id res chain seq x y z
N MET A 1 -2.46 10.13 13.35
CA MET A 1 -1.25 9.34 12.96
C MET A 1 -1.45 8.54 11.67
N TYR A 2 -2.62 7.90 11.44
CA TYR A 2 -2.92 7.10 10.24
C TYR A 2 -2.50 7.73 8.90
N TRP A 3 -2.83 9.01 8.69
CA TRP A 3 -2.60 9.72 7.42
C TRP A 3 -1.13 9.85 7.02
N ILE A 4 -0.25 10.10 7.99
CA ILE A 4 1.17 10.30 7.74
C ILE A 4 1.80 9.03 7.14
N LEU A 5 1.30 7.86 7.53
CA LEU A 5 1.79 6.57 7.04
C LEU A 5 1.29 6.19 5.64
N ARG A 6 0.31 6.93 5.11
CA ARG A 6 -0.37 6.62 3.83
C ARG A 6 -0.26 7.73 2.79
N CYS A 7 0.31 8.89 3.14
CA CYS A 7 0.57 9.95 2.18
C CYS A 7 1.76 9.57 1.27
N LEU A 8 1.56 9.64 -0.05
CA LEU A 8 2.62 9.49 -1.04
C LEU A 8 3.55 10.72 -1.05
N PHE A 9 2.98 11.91 -0.93
CA PHE A 9 3.70 13.17 -0.87
C PHE A 9 3.28 13.98 0.36
N PRO A 10 4.24 14.49 1.16
CA PRO A 10 3.93 15.41 2.25
C PRO A 10 3.50 16.78 1.69
N LYS A 11 2.80 17.58 2.50
CA LYS A 11 2.29 18.90 2.09
C LYS A 11 3.33 19.79 1.38
N PRO A 12 4.55 19.99 1.90
CA PRO A 12 5.54 20.85 1.22
C PRO A 12 5.87 20.38 -0.19
N ARG A 13 5.89 19.06 -0.41
CA ARG A 13 6.17 18.51 -1.74
C ARG A 13 5.03 18.74 -2.72
N LEU A 14 3.78 18.75 -2.24
CA LEU A 14 2.65 19.09 -3.09
C LEU A 14 2.71 20.55 -3.53
N GLU A 15 3.12 21.46 -2.63
CA GLU A 15 3.31 22.88 -2.91
C GLU A 15 4.45 23.15 -3.90
N GLU A 16 5.47 22.27 -3.98
CA GLU A 16 6.50 22.32 -5.02
C GLU A 16 6.03 21.81 -6.39
N LEU A 17 5.08 20.86 -6.41
CA LEU A 17 4.69 20.16 -7.64
C LEU A 17 3.50 20.79 -8.35
N PHE A 18 2.69 21.58 -7.66
CA PHE A 18 1.43 22.10 -8.16
C PHE A 18 1.19 23.55 -7.76
N GLU A 19 0.53 24.30 -8.65
CA GLU A 19 0.08 25.66 -8.37
C GLU A 19 -0.88 25.71 -7.16
N PRO A 20 -0.80 26.75 -6.31
CA PRO A 20 -1.64 26.89 -5.12
C PRO A 20 -3.14 26.73 -5.40
N GLU A 21 -3.65 27.33 -6.47
CA GLU A 21 -5.07 27.29 -6.84
C GLU A 21 -5.54 25.86 -7.15
N PHE A 22 -4.67 25.06 -7.78
CA PHE A 22 -4.94 23.66 -8.07
C PHE A 22 -5.03 22.85 -6.78
N LEU A 23 -4.09 23.07 -5.84
CA LEU A 23 -4.07 22.39 -4.55
C LEU A 23 -5.32 22.70 -3.73
N TRP A 24 -5.69 23.97 -3.59
CA TRP A 24 -6.88 24.38 -2.85
C TRP A 24 -8.16 23.81 -3.45
N THR A 25 -8.29 23.88 -4.77
CA THR A 25 -9.43 23.30 -5.49
C THR A 25 -9.48 21.78 -5.28
N GLY A 26 -8.33 21.11 -5.39
CA GLY A 26 -8.18 19.67 -5.17
C GLY A 26 -8.59 19.28 -3.76
N TRP A 27 -8.06 19.94 -2.73
CA TRP A 27 -8.40 19.67 -1.32
C TRP A 27 -9.88 19.85 -1.05
N ARG A 28 -10.49 20.95 -1.56
CA ARG A 28 -11.92 21.20 -1.38
C ARG A 28 -12.78 20.15 -2.07
N LYS A 29 -12.43 19.76 -3.31
CA LYS A 29 -13.15 18.70 -4.05
C LYS A 29 -13.00 17.32 -3.39
N LEU A 30 -11.81 17.02 -2.90
CA LEU A 30 -11.51 15.76 -2.22
C LEU A 30 -12.29 15.66 -0.91
N ALA A 31 -12.47 16.80 -0.20
CA ALA A 31 -13.16 16.89 1.10
C ALA A 31 -12.68 15.78 2.05
N LEU A 32 -11.36 15.55 2.07
CA LEU A 32 -10.77 14.31 2.56
C LEU A 32 -11.18 14.03 4.00
N LEU A 33 -10.96 14.98 4.91
CA LEU A 33 -11.26 14.79 6.34
C LEU A 33 -12.74 14.46 6.59
N GLU A 34 -13.66 15.09 5.87
CA GLU A 34 -15.10 14.85 5.99
C GLU A 34 -15.47 13.44 5.51
N ARG A 35 -14.98 13.03 4.34
CA ARG A 35 -15.26 11.69 3.80
C ARG A 35 -14.68 10.58 4.66
N LEU A 36 -13.53 10.82 5.27
CA LEU A 36 -12.90 9.89 6.20
C LEU A 36 -13.69 9.78 7.49
N ALA A 37 -14.12 10.92 8.04
CA ALA A 37 -14.97 10.96 9.24
C ALA A 37 -16.26 10.17 8.99
N ALA A 38 -16.93 10.42 7.86
CA ALA A 38 -18.13 9.70 7.43
C ALA A 38 -17.91 8.19 7.29
N THR A 39 -16.73 7.75 6.82
CA THR A 39 -16.42 6.30 6.73
C THR A 39 -16.36 5.61 8.10
N THR A 40 -16.03 6.37 9.15
CA THR A 40 -15.91 5.84 10.52
C THR A 40 -17.10 6.20 11.42
N GLU A 41 -18.14 6.81 10.86
CA GLU A 41 -19.31 7.25 11.60
C GLU A 41 -20.01 6.06 12.27
N GLY A 42 -20.41 6.23 13.53
CA GLY A 42 -21.05 5.17 14.31
C GLY A 42 -20.11 4.07 14.84
N ILE A 43 -18.82 4.06 14.46
CA ILE A 43 -17.85 3.07 14.94
C ILE A 43 -17.08 3.66 16.13
N GLN A 44 -17.34 3.12 17.33
CA GLN A 44 -16.72 3.62 18.56
C GLN A 44 -15.31 3.05 18.78
N ASP A 45 -15.14 1.76 18.48
CA ASP A 45 -13.87 1.06 18.74
C ASP A 45 -12.76 1.57 17.79
N PRO A 46 -11.62 2.05 18.33
CA PRO A 46 -10.50 2.55 17.51
C PRO A 46 -9.93 1.53 16.53
N PHE A 47 -9.88 0.25 16.89
CA PHE A 47 -9.42 -0.82 16.01
C PHE A 47 -10.33 -0.93 14.80
N TRP A 48 -11.64 -0.97 15.01
CA TRP A 48 -12.61 -1.07 13.91
C TRP A 48 -12.62 0.18 13.03
N ARG A 49 -12.40 1.37 13.60
CA ARG A 49 -12.21 2.61 12.83
C ARG A 49 -11.01 2.53 11.90
N VAL A 50 -9.87 2.03 12.39
CA VAL A 50 -8.69 1.84 11.52
C VAL A 50 -8.95 0.74 10.50
N ALA A 51 -9.59 -0.37 10.88
CA ALA A 51 -9.87 -1.47 9.97
C ALA A 51 -10.74 -1.04 8.78
N VAL A 52 -11.83 -0.29 9.01
CA VAL A 52 -12.69 0.18 7.92
C VAL A 52 -11.97 1.19 7.02
N LEU A 53 -11.09 2.03 7.59
CA LEU A 53 -10.27 2.96 6.82
C LEU A 53 -9.26 2.23 5.94
N GLU A 54 -8.56 1.23 6.48
CA GLU A 54 -7.62 0.40 5.73
C GLU A 54 -8.34 -0.33 4.58
N LEU A 55 -9.50 -0.94 4.85
CA LEU A 55 -10.28 -1.63 3.81
C LEU A 55 -10.76 -0.67 2.71
N SER A 56 -11.32 0.48 3.10
CA SER A 56 -12.03 1.38 2.17
C SER A 56 -11.12 2.33 1.42
N TRP A 57 -10.00 2.74 2.02
CA TRP A 57 -9.16 3.82 1.50
C TRP A 57 -7.80 3.35 1.01
N TYR A 58 -7.23 2.31 1.61
CA TYR A 58 -5.93 1.79 1.21
C TYR A 58 -6.08 0.52 0.37
N MET A 59 -6.73 -0.51 0.90
CA MET A 59 -6.88 -1.79 0.24
C MET A 59 -7.66 -1.67 -1.07
N ARG A 60 -8.84 -1.05 -1.06
CA ARG A 60 -9.66 -0.85 -2.27
C ARG A 60 -8.93 -0.04 -3.34
N ASN A 61 -8.39 1.11 -2.95
CA ASN A 61 -7.92 2.11 -3.92
C ASN A 61 -6.48 1.87 -4.38
N GLN A 62 -5.69 1.14 -3.61
CA GLN A 62 -4.28 0.89 -3.90
C GLN A 62 -4.01 -0.60 -4.07
N LEU A 63 -4.16 -1.41 -3.02
CA LEU A 63 -3.73 -2.81 -3.08
C LEU A 63 -4.48 -3.62 -4.15
N LEU A 64 -5.81 -3.55 -4.18
CA LEU A 64 -6.62 -4.30 -5.14
C LEU A 64 -6.47 -3.76 -6.55
N ARG A 65 -6.48 -2.44 -6.71
CA ARG A 65 -6.28 -1.78 -8.01
C ARG A 65 -4.92 -2.13 -8.61
N ASP A 66 -3.85 -2.01 -7.82
CA ASP A 66 -2.49 -2.24 -8.31
C ASP A 66 -2.27 -3.74 -8.59
N THR A 67 -2.89 -4.64 -7.81
CA THR A 67 -2.87 -6.08 -8.08
C THR A 67 -3.59 -6.42 -9.37
N ASP A 68 -4.79 -5.88 -9.59
CA ASP A 68 -5.59 -6.09 -10.80
C ASP A 68 -4.87 -5.57 -12.04
N TRP A 69 -4.34 -4.34 -11.98
CA TRP A 69 -3.56 -3.77 -13.07
C TRP A 69 -2.34 -4.64 -13.43
N ALA A 70 -1.57 -5.07 -12.42
CA ALA A 70 -0.39 -5.88 -12.64
C ALA A 70 -0.72 -7.29 -13.17
N SER A 71 -1.79 -7.92 -12.68
CA SER A 71 -2.15 -9.28 -13.09
C SER A 71 -2.78 -9.30 -14.48
N MET A 72 -3.66 -8.34 -14.79
CA MET A 72 -4.34 -8.24 -16.08
C MET A 72 -3.40 -7.84 -17.21
N ALA A 73 -2.30 -7.13 -16.93
CA ALA A 73 -1.21 -6.93 -17.88
C ALA A 73 -0.63 -8.25 -18.43
N HIS A 74 -0.83 -9.36 -17.70
CA HIS A 74 -0.43 -10.71 -18.09
C HIS A 74 -1.62 -11.67 -18.25
N SER A 75 -2.84 -11.15 -18.40
CA SER A 75 -4.08 -11.96 -18.52
C SER A 75 -4.28 -12.97 -17.37
N VAL A 76 -3.84 -12.62 -16.16
CA VAL A 76 -3.99 -13.44 -14.95
C VAL A 76 -5.06 -12.84 -14.03
N GLU A 77 -6.01 -13.66 -13.59
CA GLU A 77 -6.98 -13.29 -12.56
C GLU A 77 -6.41 -13.61 -11.17
N VAL A 78 -6.32 -12.61 -10.29
CA VAL A 78 -5.92 -12.79 -8.88
C VAL A 78 -7.13 -12.62 -7.99
N ARG A 79 -7.40 -13.62 -7.13
CA ARG A 79 -8.46 -13.57 -6.13
C ARG A 79 -7.91 -13.29 -4.74
N ALA A 80 -8.70 -12.62 -3.90
CA ALA A 80 -8.37 -12.31 -2.51
C ALA A 80 -9.37 -12.98 -1.52
N PRO A 81 -9.22 -14.29 -1.22
CA PRO A 81 -10.20 -15.04 -0.41
C PRO A 81 -10.45 -14.47 0.98
N PHE A 82 -9.48 -13.77 1.56
CA PHE A 82 -9.62 -13.15 2.87
C PHE A 82 -10.55 -11.93 2.90
N LEU A 83 -11.00 -11.46 1.74
CA LEU A 83 -11.95 -10.34 1.60
C LEU A 83 -13.37 -10.82 1.29
N ASP A 84 -13.61 -12.12 1.35
CA ASP A 84 -14.92 -12.68 1.07
C ASP A 84 -15.94 -12.27 2.16
N LEU A 85 -17.16 -11.96 1.73
CA LEU A 85 -18.20 -11.39 2.58
C LEU A 85 -18.62 -12.31 3.74
N PRO A 86 -18.78 -13.64 3.57
CA PRO A 86 -19.06 -14.55 4.67
C PRO A 86 -17.97 -14.51 5.75
N LEU A 87 -16.69 -14.47 5.35
CA LEU A 87 -15.59 -14.38 6.29
C LEU A 87 -15.61 -13.05 7.03
N LEU A 88 -15.78 -11.93 6.31
CA LEU A 88 -15.85 -10.61 6.93
C LEU A 88 -16.97 -10.52 7.97
N ARG A 89 -18.17 -11.05 7.66
CA ARG A 89 -19.30 -11.09 8.61
C ARG A 89 -18.96 -11.81 9.91
N VAL A 90 -18.26 -12.94 9.83
CA VAL A 90 -17.81 -13.70 11.01
C VAL A 90 -16.77 -12.91 11.81
N LEU A 91 -15.82 -12.26 11.12
CA LEU A 91 -14.76 -11.50 11.77
C LEU A 91 -15.29 -10.24 12.46
N THR A 92 -16.23 -9.52 11.85
CA THR A 92 -16.81 -8.28 12.41
C THR A 92 -17.76 -8.55 13.57
N ALA A 93 -18.35 -9.74 13.65
CA ALA A 93 -19.21 -10.15 14.77
C ALA A 93 -18.41 -10.69 15.98
N ALA A 94 -17.09 -10.90 15.84
CA ALA A 94 -16.28 -11.45 16.90
C ALA A 94 -15.86 -10.37 17.92
N ASP A 95 -16.14 -10.63 19.20
CA ASP A 95 -15.69 -9.84 20.33
C ASP A 95 -14.97 -10.75 21.35
N PRO A 96 -13.66 -10.54 21.63
CA PRO A 96 -12.80 -9.50 21.07
C PRO A 96 -12.45 -9.74 19.59
N PRO A 97 -11.98 -8.70 18.86
CA PRO A 97 -11.55 -8.83 17.47
C PRO A 97 -10.50 -9.93 17.28
N ARG A 98 -10.70 -10.75 16.24
CA ARG A 98 -9.78 -11.86 15.92
C ARG A 98 -8.41 -11.34 15.49
N ARG A 99 -7.37 -12.02 15.96
CA ARG A 99 -5.97 -11.75 15.65
C ARG A 99 -5.44 -12.78 14.67
N LYS A 100 -4.28 -12.48 14.08
CA LYS A 100 -3.58 -13.40 13.16
C LYS A 100 -3.39 -14.82 13.73
N ARG A 101 -3.21 -14.94 15.05
CA ARG A 101 -3.02 -16.24 15.70
C ARG A 101 -4.27 -17.12 15.65
N ASP A 102 -5.45 -16.52 15.71
CA ASP A 102 -6.72 -17.25 15.63
C ASP A 102 -6.89 -17.92 14.27
N LEU A 103 -6.43 -17.24 13.21
CA LEU A 103 -6.38 -17.83 11.86
C LEU A 103 -5.42 -19.03 11.79
N ALA A 104 -4.25 -18.94 12.44
CA ALA A 104 -3.30 -20.04 12.48
C ALA A 104 -3.88 -21.26 13.22
N PHE A 105 -4.56 -21.05 14.35
CA PHE A 105 -5.24 -22.13 15.08
C PHE A 105 -6.39 -22.77 14.29
N ALA A 106 -7.12 -21.99 13.48
CA ALA A 106 -8.18 -22.52 12.62
C ALA A 106 -7.67 -23.48 11.54
N VAL A 107 -6.38 -23.45 11.21
CA VAL A 107 -5.75 -24.29 10.16
C VAL A 107 -4.68 -25.25 10.69
N ASP A 108 -4.39 -25.22 11.99
CA ASP A 108 -3.24 -25.88 12.65
C ASP A 108 -3.03 -27.34 12.20
N ARG A 109 -4.12 -28.12 12.12
CA ARG A 109 -4.09 -29.54 11.76
C ARG A 109 -3.58 -29.86 10.34
N ARG A 110 -3.44 -28.86 9.47
CA ARG A 110 -3.09 -29.05 8.06
C ARG A 110 -1.68 -28.56 7.70
N PHE A 111 -0.97 -27.90 8.62
CA PHE A 111 0.31 -27.26 8.31
C PHE A 111 1.43 -27.66 9.28
N PRO A 112 2.68 -27.77 8.81
CA PRO A 112 3.84 -27.93 9.68
C PRO A 112 3.97 -26.80 10.71
N ARG A 113 4.45 -27.13 11.91
CA ARG A 113 4.60 -26.18 13.04
C ARG A 113 5.53 -25.02 12.69
N GLU A 114 6.48 -25.23 11.80
CA GLU A 114 7.43 -24.24 11.32
C GLU A 114 6.71 -23.11 10.57
N ILE A 115 5.65 -23.42 9.80
CA ILE A 115 4.86 -22.44 9.07
C ILE A 115 3.97 -21.65 10.03
N LEU A 116 3.32 -22.34 10.97
CA LEU A 116 2.39 -21.74 11.92
C LEU A 116 3.08 -20.79 12.90
N ASN A 117 4.31 -21.14 13.32
CA ASN A 117 5.11 -20.34 14.24
C ASN A 117 6.02 -19.33 13.52
N ARG A 118 5.98 -19.27 12.18
CA ARG A 118 6.83 -18.37 11.41
C ARG A 118 6.52 -16.90 11.76
N PRO A 119 7.52 -16.06 12.08
CA PRO A 119 7.30 -14.64 12.28
C PRO A 119 6.73 -14.00 11.01
N LYS A 120 5.90 -12.96 11.17
CA LYS A 120 5.39 -12.20 10.03
C LYS A 120 6.58 -11.57 9.30
N SER A 121 6.81 -12.01 8.07
CA SER A 121 7.69 -11.34 7.12
C SER A 121 6.83 -10.58 6.12
N GLY A 122 7.29 -9.40 5.72
CA GLY A 122 6.68 -8.67 4.61
C GLY A 122 6.94 -9.37 3.28
N PHE A 123 6.22 -8.95 2.24
CA PHE A 123 6.59 -9.27 0.88
C PHE A 123 7.72 -8.33 0.46
N GLY A 124 8.96 -8.83 0.49
CA GLY A 124 10.12 -8.11 -0.01
C GLY A 124 10.37 -8.48 -1.45
N VAL A 125 10.51 -7.48 -2.32
CA VAL A 125 11.11 -7.69 -3.63
C VAL A 125 12.62 -7.85 -3.40
N PRO A 126 13.29 -8.92 -3.89
CA PRO A 126 14.70 -9.16 -3.62
C PRO A 126 15.60 -8.25 -4.48
N LEU A 127 15.39 -6.94 -4.37
CA LEU A 127 16.03 -5.90 -5.17
C LEU A 127 17.55 -5.93 -5.02
N ASP A 128 18.06 -6.19 -3.82
CA ASP A 128 19.49 -6.33 -3.57
C ASP A 128 20.12 -7.47 -4.37
N ARG A 129 19.36 -8.53 -4.65
CA ARG A 129 19.82 -9.65 -5.49
C ARG A 129 19.68 -9.34 -6.99
N TRP A 130 18.75 -8.48 -7.36
CA TRP A 130 18.51 -8.11 -8.76
C TRP A 130 19.44 -7.00 -9.25
N ARG A 131 19.99 -6.18 -8.35
CA ARG A 131 21.01 -5.20 -8.71
C ARG A 131 22.26 -5.93 -9.22
N LYS A 132 22.61 -5.66 -10.49
CA LYS A 132 23.97 -5.95 -10.97
C LYS A 132 24.96 -5.08 -10.17
N PRO A 133 26.17 -5.56 -9.87
CA PRO A 133 27.19 -4.76 -9.18
C PRO A 133 27.72 -3.67 -10.13
N GLN A 134 26.97 -2.59 -10.33
CA GLN A 134 27.38 -1.46 -11.17
C GLN A 134 27.15 -0.12 -10.48
N SER A 135 28.30 0.48 -10.16
CA SER A 135 28.61 1.83 -9.71
C SER A 135 27.81 2.42 -8.54
N ASN A 136 28.60 2.81 -7.55
CA ASN A 136 28.29 3.48 -6.30
C ASN A 136 27.76 4.92 -6.51
N ARG A 137 26.75 5.12 -7.35
CA ARG A 137 26.16 6.45 -7.57
C ARG A 137 25.04 6.68 -6.57
N SER A 138 25.39 7.33 -5.47
CA SER A 138 24.47 7.93 -4.50
C SER A 138 23.67 9.05 -5.16
N CYS A 139 22.64 8.70 -5.91
CA CYS A 139 21.62 9.66 -6.33
C CYS A 139 20.36 9.37 -5.54
N ALA A 140 20.34 9.83 -4.29
CA ALA A 140 19.11 9.93 -3.52
C ALA A 140 18.37 11.21 -3.97
N LEU A 141 17.79 11.18 -5.18
CA LEU A 141 16.77 12.16 -5.51
C LEU A 141 15.56 11.86 -4.62
N PHE A 142 15.32 12.75 -3.67
CA PHE A 142 14.07 12.84 -2.91
C PHE A 142 13.67 11.58 -2.10
N GLY A 143 14.66 10.85 -1.54
CA GLY A 143 14.37 9.67 -0.71
C GLY A 143 13.82 8.47 -1.47
N LEU A 144 13.76 8.53 -2.81
CA LEU A 144 13.53 7.37 -3.63
C LEU A 144 14.75 6.46 -3.54
N GLN A 145 14.49 5.18 -3.33
CA GLN A 145 15.53 4.18 -3.33
C GLN A 145 16.23 4.18 -4.71
N PRO A 146 17.57 4.16 -4.77
CA PRO A 146 18.32 4.31 -6.02
C PRO A 146 17.89 3.39 -7.17
N TRP A 147 17.36 2.20 -6.85
CA TRP A 147 16.83 1.26 -7.85
C TRP A 147 15.60 1.78 -8.58
N ALA A 148 14.77 2.61 -7.94
CA ALA A 148 13.53 3.13 -8.55
C ALA A 148 13.85 4.04 -9.75
N LEU A 149 14.94 4.81 -9.65
CA LEU A 149 15.44 5.65 -10.75
C LEU A 149 15.99 4.80 -11.90
N GLU A 150 16.66 3.69 -11.59
CA GLU A 150 17.20 2.77 -12.59
C GLU A 150 16.08 2.10 -13.39
N VAL A 151 15.06 1.58 -12.69
CA VAL A 151 13.85 1.02 -13.31
C VAL A 151 13.15 2.08 -14.15
N TYR A 152 12.94 3.29 -13.59
CA TYR A 152 12.30 4.38 -14.33
C TYR A 152 13.06 4.72 -15.61
N ARG A 153 14.40 4.85 -15.58
CA ARG A 153 15.20 5.13 -16.78
C ARG A 153 15.08 4.03 -17.83
N HIS A 154 15.06 2.77 -17.40
CA HIS A 154 14.97 1.64 -18.31
C HIS A 154 13.60 1.55 -19.00
N PHE A 155 12.51 1.82 -18.26
CA PHE A 155 11.14 1.69 -18.78
C PHE A 155 10.58 2.98 -19.41
N ALA A 156 11.03 4.16 -18.97
CA ALA A 156 10.57 5.44 -19.53
C ALA A 156 11.26 5.81 -20.85
N GLY A 157 12.17 4.97 -21.38
CA GLY A 157 12.82 5.19 -22.67
C GLY A 157 13.75 6.41 -22.73
N ILE A 158 14.12 7.00 -21.58
CA ILE A 158 15.04 8.15 -21.54
C ILE A 158 16.46 7.63 -21.79
N SER A 159 16.79 7.55 -23.08
CA SER A 159 18.17 7.46 -23.54
C SER A 159 18.93 8.68 -23.02
N GLN A 160 20.13 8.46 -22.51
CA GLN A 160 20.98 9.49 -21.92
C GLN A 160 21.11 10.70 -22.85
N GLY A 161 20.57 11.83 -22.45
CA GLY A 161 20.53 13.02 -23.30
C GLY A 161 20.19 14.28 -22.52
N ILE A 162 20.87 14.53 -21.41
CA ILE A 162 21.07 15.90 -20.90
C ILE A 162 22.54 15.99 -20.50
N ALA A 163 23.38 16.24 -21.50
CA ALA A 163 24.68 16.86 -21.28
C ALA A 163 24.42 18.31 -20.85
N ALA A 164 25.07 18.71 -19.75
CA ALA A 164 25.10 20.09 -19.30
C ALA A 164 25.62 20.99 -20.42
N GLY A 165 24.87 22.06 -20.70
CA GLY A 165 25.31 23.28 -21.37
C GLY A 165 24.92 24.45 -20.49
#